data_AF-K2H4Y4-F1
#
_entry.id   AF-K2H4Y4-F1
#
_cell.length_a   1.000
_cell.length_b   1.000
_cell.length_c   1.000
_cell.angle_alpha   90.00
_cell.angle_beta   90.00
_cell.angle_gamma   90.00
#
_symmetry.space_group_name_H-M   'P 1'
#
loop_
_entity.id
_entity.type
_entity.pdbx_description
1 polymer ?
#
loop_
_entity_poly.entity_id
_entity_poly.type
_entity_poly.pdbx_seq_one_letter_code
_entity_poly.pdbx_strand_id
1 'polypeptide(L)'
;MSIPVDDRVEACNISDLSVKELSSYFIDLDGIEDLCEDLKNLYEKEQCSTLGDEKYLRILEKEAELVEDIAITSMNFVRDYGKILTVMRHCSQKQRDETKPKKNN
;
A
#
# COMPACT_ATOMS: atom_id res chain seq x y z
N MET A 1 -21.94 -22.89 -25.13
CA MET A 1 -20.51 -22.52 -25.12
C MET A 1 -20.25 -21.86 -23.79
N SER A 2 -19.75 -22.62 -22.83
CA SER A 2 -19.37 -22.13 -21.50
C SER A 2 -18.02 -21.43 -21.61
N ILE A 3 -17.97 -20.17 -21.19
CA ILE A 3 -16.75 -19.37 -21.14
C ILE A 3 -15.77 -20.07 -20.18
N PRO A 4 -14.52 -20.37 -20.59
CA PRO A 4 -13.49 -20.93 -19.72
C PRO A 4 -13.33 -20.11 -18.45
N VAL A 5 -13.09 -20.75 -17.30
CA VAL A 5 -12.97 -20.06 -16.01
C VAL A 5 -11.78 -19.08 -16.00
N ASP A 6 -10.75 -19.35 -16.80
CA ASP A 6 -9.62 -18.43 -17.01
C ASP A 6 -10.03 -17.10 -17.69
N ASP A 7 -10.98 -17.13 -18.61
CA ASP A 7 -11.48 -15.92 -19.29
C ASP A 7 -12.40 -15.08 -18.38
N ARG A 8 -12.82 -15.60 -17.22
CA ARG A 8 -13.60 -14.83 -16.23
C ARG A 8 -12.73 -13.91 -15.38
N VAL A 9 -11.41 -14.07 -15.44
CA VAL A 9 -10.46 -13.24 -14.67
C VAL A 9 -10.23 -11.87 -15.35
N GLU A 10 -10.70 -11.68 -16.60
CA GLU A 10 -10.46 -10.47 -17.40
C GLU A 10 -11.37 -9.25 -17.13
N ALA A 11 -12.23 -9.24 -16.11
CA ALA A 11 -13.18 -8.14 -15.94
C ALA A 11 -13.28 -7.62 -14.50
N CYS A 12 -12.17 -7.11 -13.97
CA CYS A 12 -12.20 -6.19 -12.83
C CYS A 12 -11.70 -4.83 -13.31
N ASN A 13 -12.62 -4.04 -13.86
CA ASN A 13 -12.38 -2.67 -14.31
C ASN A 13 -12.58 -1.70 -13.15
N ILE A 14 -11.99 -0.51 -13.27
CA ILE A 14 -12.17 0.56 -12.26
C ILE A 14 -13.64 0.97 -12.10
N SER A 15 -14.47 0.74 -13.12
CA SER A 15 -15.93 0.92 -13.10
C SER A 15 -16.65 0.00 -12.12
N ASP A 16 -16.00 -1.08 -11.69
CA ASP A 16 -16.57 -2.09 -10.80
C ASP A 16 -16.32 -1.77 -9.31
N LEU A 17 -15.69 -0.60 -9.04
CA LEU A 17 -15.48 -0.02 -7.72
C LEU A 17 -16.45 1.13 -7.50
N SER A 18 -17.12 1.13 -6.35
CA SER A 18 -17.96 2.26 -5.95
C SER A 18 -17.13 3.43 -5.45
N VAL A 19 -17.63 4.65 -5.64
CA VAL A 19 -17.03 5.87 -5.07
C VAL A 19 -16.87 5.77 -3.55
N LYS A 20 -17.81 5.10 -2.89
CA LYS A 20 -17.75 4.85 -1.45
C LYS A 20 -16.56 3.97 -1.07
N GLU A 21 -16.34 2.86 -1.76
CA GLU A 21 -15.19 1.98 -1.53
C GLU A 21 -13.85 2.71 -1.76
N LEU A 22 -13.78 3.54 -2.81
CA LEU A 22 -12.60 4.35 -3.09
C LEU A 22 -12.36 5.43 -2.03
N SER A 23 -13.44 6.03 -1.50
CA SER A 23 -13.34 7.01 -0.42
C SER A 23 -12.85 6.36 0.87
N SER A 24 -13.36 5.17 1.22
CA SER A 24 -12.90 4.42 2.39
C SER A 24 -11.44 4.00 2.24
N TYR A 25 -11.05 3.50 1.06
CA TYR A 25 -9.66 3.20 0.74
C TYR A 25 -8.72 4.39 0.96
N PHE A 26 -9.12 5.58 0.49
CA PHE A 26 -8.31 6.78 0.63
C PHE A 26 -8.15 7.19 2.10
N ILE A 27 -9.26 7.24 2.85
CA ILE A 27 -9.24 7.61 4.27
C ILE A 27 -8.39 6.64 5.09
N ASP A 28 -8.51 5.33 4.85
CA ASP A 28 -7.75 4.33 5.60
C ASP A 28 -6.27 4.32 5.20
N LEU A 29 -5.93 4.78 3.99
CA LEU A 29 -4.55 4.95 3.54
C LEU A 29 -3.85 6.10 4.27
N ASP A 30 -4.58 7.18 4.60
CA ASP A 30 -4.06 8.29 5.41
C ASP A 30 -3.54 7.77 6.76
N GLY A 31 -4.21 6.78 7.37
CA GLY A 31 -3.73 6.18 8.62
C GLY A 31 -2.38 5.45 8.49
N ILE A 32 -2.05 4.90 7.32
CA ILE A 32 -0.72 4.32 7.06
C ILE A 32 0.32 5.44 6.82
N GLU A 33 -0.10 6.53 6.15
CA GLU A 33 0.74 7.69 5.89
C GLU A 33 1.16 8.38 7.20
N ASP A 34 0.22 8.61 8.11
CA ASP A 34 0.47 9.17 9.43
C ASP A 34 1.52 8.36 10.20
N LEU A 35 1.40 7.02 10.22
CA LEU A 35 2.37 6.14 10.88
C LEU A 35 3.77 6.21 10.22
N CYS A 36 3.82 6.36 8.90
CA CYS A 36 5.09 6.51 8.18
C CYS A 36 5.77 7.86 8.48
N GLU A 37 4.99 8.94 8.60
CA GLU A 37 5.52 10.25 8.99
C GLU A 37 6.01 10.24 10.44
N ASP A 38 5.29 9.56 11.36
CA ASP A 38 5.76 9.34 12.72
C ASP A 38 7.08 8.56 12.77
N LEU A 39 7.25 7.55 11.91
CA LEU A 39 8.49 6.77 11.82
C LEU A 39 9.64 7.64 11.33
N LYS A 40 9.39 8.45 10.31
CA LYS A 40 10.38 9.42 9.81
C LYS A 40 10.78 10.42 10.90
N ASN A 41 9.81 10.91 11.69
CA ASN A 41 10.07 11.83 12.80
C ASN A 41 10.91 11.18 13.92
N LEU A 42 10.72 9.89 14.19
CA LEU A 42 11.56 9.15 15.14
C LEU A 42 12.98 8.98 14.60
N TYR A 43 13.11 8.59 13.34
CA TYR A 43 14.40 8.42 12.68
C TYR A 43 15.23 9.71 12.65
N GLU A 44 14.60 10.86 12.38
CA GLU A 44 15.28 12.17 12.45
C GLU A 44 15.75 12.52 13.87
N LYS A 45 14.98 12.14 14.91
CA LYS A 45 15.37 12.32 16.31
C LYS A 45 16.50 11.36 16.71
N GLU A 46 16.52 10.15 16.16
CA GLU A 46 17.57 9.17 16.35
C GLU A 46 18.91 9.75 15.88
N GLN A 47 18.95 10.32 14.66
CA GLN A 47 20.16 10.92 14.07
C GLN A 47 20.74 12.08 14.90
N CYS A 48 19.91 12.78 15.66
CA CYS A 48 20.33 13.89 16.53
C CYS A 48 20.69 13.43 17.96
N SER A 49 20.59 12.14 18.26
CA SER A 49 20.81 11.59 19.61
C SER A 49 22.18 10.93 19.74
N THR A 50 22.78 11.00 20.93
CA THR A 50 24.10 10.37 21.17
C THR A 50 23.93 8.88 21.46
N LEU A 51 24.74 8.03 20.81
CA LEU A 51 24.75 6.59 21.04
C LEU A 51 24.99 6.25 22.52
N GLY A 52 24.15 5.37 23.07
CA GLY A 52 24.23 4.95 24.47
C GLY A 52 23.55 5.87 25.48
N ASP A 53 22.97 6.99 25.03
CA ASP A 53 22.07 7.79 25.84
C ASP A 53 20.73 7.05 26.03
N GLU A 54 20.13 7.17 27.22
CA GLU A 54 18.82 6.61 27.52
C GLU A 54 17.76 7.12 26.54
N LYS A 55 17.93 8.36 26.08
CA LYS A 55 17.08 8.96 25.05
C LYS A 55 17.16 8.21 23.71
N TYR A 56 18.35 7.76 23.32
CA TYR A 56 18.56 7.00 22.08
C TYR A 56 17.88 5.63 22.16
N LEU A 57 18.06 4.91 23.28
CA LEU A 57 17.42 3.62 23.50
C LEU A 57 15.88 3.72 23.47
N ARG A 58 15.30 4.75 24.09
CA ARG A 58 13.85 5.01 24.04
C ARG A 58 13.34 5.35 22.65
N ILE A 59 14.16 5.93 21.78
CA ILE A 59 13.77 6.19 20.38
C ILE A 59 13.70 4.86 19.63
N LEU A 60 14.72 4.00 19.78
CA LEU A 60 14.73 2.67 19.17
C LEU A 60 13.55 1.78 19.62
N GLU A 61 13.19 1.82 20.91
CA GLU A 61 12.02 1.10 21.42
C GLU A 61 10.73 1.55 20.72
N LYS A 62 10.54 2.86 20.57
CA LYS A 62 9.37 3.42 19.89
C LYS A 62 9.35 3.11 18.40
N GLU A 63 10.50 3.12 17.74
CA GLU A 63 10.61 2.73 16.33
C GLU A 63 10.24 1.27 16.14
N ALA A 64 10.68 0.39 17.04
CA ALA A 64 10.34 -1.03 16.98
C ALA A 64 8.82 -1.25 17.12
N GLU A 65 8.18 -0.60 18.09
CA GLU A 65 6.71 -0.63 18.25
C GLU A 65 6.00 -0.09 17.00
N LEU A 66 6.45 1.05 16.48
CA LEU A 66 5.82 1.68 15.33
C LEU A 66 5.97 0.86 14.04
N VAL A 67 7.11 0.16 13.85
CA VAL A 67 7.29 -0.76 12.73
C VAL A 67 6.29 -1.93 12.81
N GLU A 68 6.04 -2.45 14.00
CA GLU A 68 5.02 -3.50 14.20
C GLU A 68 3.62 -2.97 13.88
N ASP A 69 3.28 -1.78 14.35
CA ASP A 69 1.99 -1.14 14.08
C ASP A 69 1.79 -0.86 12.58
N ILE A 70 2.82 -0.38 11.88
CA ILE A 70 2.80 -0.19 10.42
C ILE A 70 2.56 -1.54 9.72
N ALA A 71 3.26 -2.59 10.14
CA ALA A 71 3.12 -3.91 9.53
C ALA A 71 1.69 -4.46 9.71
N ILE A 72 1.15 -4.39 10.92
CA ILE A 72 -0.22 -4.84 11.23
C ILE A 72 -1.25 -4.03 10.44
N THR A 73 -1.12 -2.70 10.46
CA THR A 73 -2.05 -1.80 9.77
C THR A 73 -2.01 -2.02 8.25
N SER A 74 -0.81 -2.16 7.69
CA SER A 74 -0.61 -2.45 6.26
C SER A 74 -1.19 -3.82 5.87
N MET A 75 -1.00 -4.85 6.70
CA MET A 75 -1.56 -6.18 6.45
C MET A 75 -3.10 -6.16 6.48
N ASN A 76 -3.69 -5.45 7.46
CA ASN A 76 -5.14 -5.26 7.51
C ASN A 76 -5.65 -4.51 6.28
N PHE A 77 -4.99 -3.42 5.89
CA PHE A 77 -5.33 -2.65 4.71
C PHE A 77 -5.31 -3.49 3.43
N VAL A 78 -4.26 -4.30 3.23
CA VAL A 78 -4.16 -5.19 2.07
C VAL A 78 -5.26 -6.24 2.07
N ARG A 79 -5.64 -6.78 3.24
CA ARG A 79 -6.74 -7.73 3.36
C ARG A 79 -8.08 -7.08 3.02
N ASP A 80 -8.35 -5.93 3.59
CA ASP A 80 -9.65 -5.27 3.53
C ASP A 80 -9.88 -4.61 2.15
N TYR A 81 -8.81 -4.15 1.50
CA TYR A 81 -8.85 -3.51 0.18
C TYR A 81 -8.26 -4.34 -0.96
N GLY A 82 -8.09 -5.64 -0.79
CA GLY A 82 -7.47 -6.53 -1.79
C GLY A 82 -8.11 -6.46 -3.18
N LYS A 83 -9.43 -6.27 -3.26
CA LYS A 83 -10.16 -6.06 -4.53
C LYS A 83 -9.71 -4.78 -5.23
N ILE A 84 -9.65 -3.66 -4.50
CA ILE A 84 -9.20 -2.37 -5.04
C ILE A 84 -7.75 -2.46 -5.51
N LEU A 85 -6.87 -3.04 -4.69
CA LEU A 85 -5.46 -3.23 -5.06
C LEU A 85 -5.31 -4.08 -6.33
N THR A 86 -6.14 -5.12 -6.49
CA THR A 86 -6.14 -5.97 -7.68
C THR A 86 -6.58 -5.20 -8.92
N VAL A 87 -7.69 -4.45 -8.83
CA VAL A 87 -8.17 -3.58 -9.92
C VAL A 87 -7.11 -2.56 -10.31
N MET A 88 -6.53 -1.84 -9.35
CA MET A 88 -5.50 -0.82 -9.60
C MET A 88 -4.26 -1.40 -10.27
N ARG A 89 -3.79 -2.58 -9.82
CA ARG A 89 -2.66 -3.29 -10.46
C ARG A 89 -2.98 -3.69 -11.90
N HIS A 90 -4.18 -4.23 -12.14
CA HIS A 90 -4.62 -4.63 -13.47
C HIS A 90 -4.70 -3.43 -14.43
N CYS A 91 -5.28 -2.31 -13.98
CA CYS A 91 -5.30 -1.06 -14.74
C CYS A 91 -3.88 -0.55 -15.07
N SER A 92 -2.95 -0.62 -14.12
CA SER A 92 -1.56 -0.20 -14.33
C SER A 92 -0.81 -1.08 -15.35
N GLN A 93 -1.04 -2.40 -15.31
CA GLN A 93 -0.44 -3.35 -16.26
C GLN A 93 -0.95 -3.12 -17.68
N LYS A 94 -2.27 -2.93 -17.85
CA LYS A 94 -2.88 -2.66 -19.15
C LYS A 94 -2.29 -1.40 -19.82
N GLN A 95 -2.10 -0.32 -19.07
CA GLN A 95 -1.46 0.90 -19.59
C GLN A 95 -0.01 0.67 -20.04
N ARG A 96 0.74 -0.18 -19.34
CA ARG A 96 2.12 -0.53 -19.72
C ARG A 96 2.19 -1.35 -21.01
N ASP A 97 1.19 -2.19 -21.28
CA ASP A 97 1.17 -3.01 -22.50
C ASP A 97 0.62 -2.23 -23.71
N GLU A 98 -0.28 -1.27 -23.50
CA GLU A 98 -0.76 -0.35 -24.54
C GLU A 98 0.33 0.65 -25.00
N THR A 99 1.28 1.00 -24.13
CA THR A 99 2.38 1.93 -24.44
C THR A 99 3.63 1.27 -25.03
N LYS A 100 3.68 -0.08 -25.10
CA LYS A 100 4.78 -0.78 -25.77
C LYS A 100 4.63 -0.67 -27.30
N PRO A 101 5.69 -0.29 -28.04
CA PRO A 101 5.63 -0.26 -29.49
C PRO A 101 5.35 -1.67 -30.03
N LYS A 102 4.29 -1.80 -30.85
CA LYS A 102 4.00 -3.05 -31.55
C LYS A 102 5.14 -3.35 -32.52
N LYS A 103 5.88 -4.44 -32.28
CA LYS A 103 6.76 -5.01 -33.31
C LYS A 103 5.87 -5.62 -34.39
N ASN A 104 5.72 -4.92 -35.52
CA ASN A 104 5.21 -5.53 -36.75
C ASN A 104 6.28 -6.51 -37.26
N ASN A 105 5.93 -7.79 -37.32
CA ASN A 105 6.62 -8.80 -38.15
C ASN A 105 5.70 -9.17 -39.29
#